data_AF-A0A260R903-F1
#
_entry.id   AF-A0A260R903-F1
#
_cell.length_a   1.000
_cell.length_b   1.000
_cell.length_c   1.000
_cell.angle_alpha   90.00
_cell.angle_beta   90.00
_cell.angle_gamma   90.00
#
_symmetry.space_group_name_H-M   'P 1'
#
loop_
_entity.id
_entity.type
_entity.pdbx_description
1 polymer ?
#
loop_
_entity_poly.entity_id
_entity_poly.type
_entity_poly.pdbx_seq_one_letter_code
_entity_poly.pdbx_strand_id
1 'polypeptide(L)'
;MTPEVVVIGGGQAGLSAGYYLRRAGLDFVILDNQTHAGGSWQDYWPSLHLFSPAEYSRLPGWPMPPWHNGFPPASHVVDYLRAYEKKYELPVHRPVEVKSVHRVEGSYRIDTDGESYGAAAVINATGTWSRPFWPSYPGMRGFGGTQLHAADYRVPDPFAGKRVGIIGGGNSAAQILAEISTVAETLWFTNREPRFLPDDVDGRVLFDVASDRARALAAGDADSGGVTGLGDIVMVPPVRDARDRGVLHARPMFTALTSDGVTDGHTTETLDAIVWCTGFRPALRHLRALHLHADGSGIVLDGNHVRDEPTLIFLGYGDWTGPASATLIGVGRTARAAVDTVIRGRKVDQS
;
A
#
# COMPACT_ATOMS: atom_id res chain seq x y z
N MET A 1 -5.69 23.06 -17.87
CA MET A 1 -6.51 22.07 -18.60
C MET A 1 -7.74 21.70 -17.78
N THR A 2 -8.85 21.28 -18.40
CA THR A 2 -10.11 20.94 -17.70
C THR A 2 -10.66 19.56 -18.14
N PRO A 3 -9.94 18.46 -17.87
CA PRO A 3 -10.48 17.12 -18.10
C PRO A 3 -11.73 16.86 -17.24
N GLU A 4 -12.55 15.89 -17.63
CA GLU A 4 -13.72 15.49 -16.80
C GLU A 4 -13.25 14.90 -15.46
N VAL A 5 -12.18 14.10 -15.48
CA VAL A 5 -11.64 13.42 -14.29
C VAL A 5 -10.14 13.67 -14.13
N VAL A 6 -9.72 14.04 -12.92
CA VAL A 6 -8.30 14.01 -12.53
C VAL A 6 -8.06 12.82 -11.61
N VAL A 7 -7.12 11.95 -11.99
CA VAL A 7 -6.61 10.89 -11.14
C VAL A 7 -5.30 11.35 -10.51
N ILE A 8 -5.20 11.35 -9.18
CA ILE A 8 -3.99 11.77 -8.45
C ILE A 8 -3.24 10.52 -8.00
N GLY A 9 -2.08 10.26 -8.59
CA GLY A 9 -1.24 9.09 -8.37
C GLY A 9 -1.29 8.12 -9.56
N GLY A 10 -0.12 7.82 -10.12
CA GLY A 10 0.09 6.95 -11.29
C GLY A 10 0.67 5.58 -10.94
N GLY A 11 0.43 5.11 -9.72
CA GLY A 11 0.70 3.73 -9.31
C GLY A 11 -0.39 2.75 -9.77
N GLN A 12 -0.34 1.52 -9.27
CA GLN A 12 -1.27 0.44 -9.66
C GLN A 12 -2.77 0.80 -9.56
N ALA A 13 -3.13 1.61 -8.57
CA ALA A 13 -4.51 2.06 -8.36
C ALA A 13 -4.94 3.07 -9.43
N GLY A 14 -4.14 4.10 -9.68
CA GLY A 14 -4.40 5.09 -10.72
C GLY A 14 -4.44 4.49 -12.12
N LEU A 15 -3.53 3.56 -12.44
CA LEU A 15 -3.53 2.86 -13.73
C LEU A 15 -4.77 1.96 -13.90
N SER A 16 -5.26 1.36 -12.81
CA SER A 16 -6.51 0.59 -12.83
C SER A 16 -7.73 1.49 -13.05
N ALA A 17 -7.78 2.68 -12.44
CA ALA A 17 -8.80 3.68 -12.73
C ALA A 17 -8.72 4.12 -14.19
N GLY A 18 -7.53 4.47 -14.68
CA GLY A 18 -7.29 4.88 -16.07
C GLY A 18 -7.78 3.86 -17.10
N TYR A 19 -7.59 2.56 -16.83
CA TYR A 19 -8.12 1.51 -17.70
C TYR A 19 -9.65 1.57 -17.84
N TYR A 20 -10.38 1.73 -16.73
CA TYR A 20 -11.85 1.79 -16.77
C TYR A 20 -12.36 3.13 -17.30
N LEU A 21 -11.71 4.25 -16.99
CA LEU A 21 -12.02 5.57 -17.55
C LEU A 21 -11.86 5.56 -19.08
N ARG A 22 -10.75 5.02 -19.59
CA ARG A 22 -10.51 4.81 -21.02
C ARG A 22 -11.61 3.97 -21.67
N ARG A 23 -12.00 2.86 -21.03
CA ARG A 23 -13.08 1.98 -21.53
C ARG A 23 -14.44 2.68 -21.54
N ALA A 24 -14.66 3.61 -20.61
CA ALA A 24 -15.87 4.42 -20.54
C ALA A 24 -15.89 5.60 -21.51
N GLY A 25 -14.76 5.90 -22.18
CA GLY A 25 -14.64 7.04 -23.10
C GLY A 25 -14.71 8.40 -22.42
N LEU A 26 -14.34 8.48 -21.14
CA LEU A 26 -14.28 9.74 -20.39
C LEU A 26 -12.97 10.47 -20.68
N ASP A 27 -12.98 11.80 -20.66
CA ASP A 27 -11.77 12.61 -20.70
C ASP A 27 -11.11 12.67 -19.33
N PHE A 28 -9.83 12.28 -19.23
CA PHE A 28 -9.14 12.24 -17.96
C PHE A 28 -7.63 12.44 -18.10
N VAL A 29 -7.00 12.80 -16.98
CA VAL A 29 -5.54 12.83 -16.83
C VAL A 29 -5.13 12.12 -15.54
N ILE A 30 -3.96 11.49 -15.54
CA ILE A 30 -3.34 10.92 -14.35
C ILE A 30 -2.11 11.77 -14.00
N LEU A 31 -2.05 12.32 -12.79
CA LEU A 31 -0.93 13.13 -12.31
C LEU A 31 -0.10 12.32 -11.32
N ASP A 32 1.19 12.13 -11.57
CA ASP A 32 2.05 11.31 -10.72
C ASP A 32 3.38 12.01 -10.39
N ASN A 33 3.78 11.95 -9.12
CA ASN A 33 4.94 12.70 -8.63
C ASN A 33 6.28 11.97 -8.84
N GLN A 34 6.26 10.74 -9.33
CA GLN A 34 7.46 9.98 -9.66
C GLN A 34 8.00 10.40 -11.03
N THR A 35 9.30 10.20 -11.23
CA THR A 35 9.94 10.46 -12.55
C THR A 35 9.64 9.36 -13.57
N HIS A 36 9.37 8.14 -13.10
CA HIS A 36 9.11 6.96 -13.92
C HIS A 36 7.89 6.19 -13.43
N ALA A 37 7.26 5.46 -14.36
CA ALA A 37 6.19 4.52 -14.05
C ALA A 37 6.68 3.39 -13.14
N GLY A 38 5.79 2.91 -12.28
CA GLY A 38 6.07 1.87 -11.28
C GLY A 38 5.47 2.17 -9.92
N GLY A 39 5.07 3.42 -9.65
CA GLY A 39 4.57 3.82 -8.33
C GLY A 39 5.59 3.53 -7.23
N SER A 40 5.12 3.14 -6.05
CA SER A 40 5.98 2.85 -4.89
C SER A 40 6.87 1.61 -5.06
N TRP A 41 6.58 0.70 -6.00
CA TRP A 41 7.36 -0.52 -6.21
C TRP A 41 8.84 -0.27 -6.54
N GLN A 42 9.13 0.92 -7.07
CA GLN A 42 10.49 1.36 -7.40
C GLN A 42 11.35 1.61 -6.16
N ASP A 43 10.71 1.87 -5.03
CA ASP A 43 11.37 2.22 -3.77
C ASP A 43 11.49 1.02 -2.82
N TYR A 44 11.00 -0.15 -3.22
CA TYR A 44 11.04 -1.34 -2.36
C TYR A 44 12.46 -1.93 -2.39
N TRP A 45 12.82 -2.69 -1.35
CA TRP A 45 14.13 -3.33 -1.31
C TRP A 45 14.29 -4.34 -2.46
N PRO A 46 15.48 -4.49 -3.07
CA PRO A 46 15.64 -5.24 -4.32
C PRO A 46 15.28 -6.72 -4.24
N SER A 47 15.46 -7.34 -3.08
CA SER A 47 15.11 -8.75 -2.82
C SER A 47 13.62 -8.95 -2.51
N LEU A 48 12.80 -7.88 -2.49
CA LEU A 48 11.36 -8.01 -2.31
C LEU A 48 10.75 -8.80 -3.46
N HIS A 49 10.05 -9.86 -3.10
CA HIS A 49 9.18 -10.59 -3.98
C HIS A 49 7.73 -10.43 -3.53
N LEU A 50 6.82 -10.49 -4.50
CA LEU A 50 5.41 -10.64 -4.21
C LEU A 50 5.16 -11.90 -3.39
N PHE A 51 3.97 -11.94 -2.79
CA PHE A 51 3.49 -13.06 -2.00
C PHE A 51 2.43 -13.88 -2.74
N SER A 52 2.32 -13.66 -4.06
CA SER A 52 1.42 -14.36 -4.97
C SER A 52 2.04 -14.46 -6.37
N PRO A 53 1.70 -15.49 -7.17
CA PRO A 53 2.16 -15.63 -8.55
C PRO A 53 1.71 -14.48 -9.45
N ALA A 54 2.36 -14.32 -10.61
CA ALA A 54 2.01 -13.29 -11.61
C ALA A 54 0.53 -13.34 -12.05
N GLU A 55 -0.03 -14.55 -12.19
CA GLU A 55 -1.45 -14.75 -12.56
C GLU A 55 -2.41 -14.10 -11.55
N TYR A 56 -2.02 -14.09 -10.28
CA TYR A 56 -2.78 -13.51 -9.17
C TYR A 56 -2.29 -12.11 -8.78
N SER A 57 -1.44 -11.50 -9.61
CA SER A 57 -0.80 -10.19 -9.39
C SER A 57 -1.00 -9.29 -10.60
N ARG A 58 -2.23 -9.23 -11.11
CA ARG A 58 -2.57 -8.54 -12.37
C ARG A 58 -3.51 -7.37 -12.16
N LEU A 59 -3.39 -6.38 -13.05
CA LEU A 59 -4.36 -5.29 -13.18
C LEU A 59 -5.47 -5.71 -14.18
N PRO A 60 -6.57 -4.94 -14.27
CA PRO A 60 -7.64 -5.20 -15.23
C PRO A 60 -7.16 -5.29 -16.69
N GLY A 61 -7.81 -6.14 -17.50
CA GLY A 61 -7.59 -6.17 -18.94
C GLY A 61 -6.35 -6.92 -19.41
N TRP A 62 -5.15 -6.55 -18.95
CA TRP A 62 -3.89 -7.18 -19.38
C TRP A 62 -3.19 -7.86 -18.20
N PRO A 63 -2.97 -9.20 -18.24
CA PRO A 63 -2.29 -9.89 -17.15
C PRO A 63 -0.81 -9.50 -17.05
N MET A 64 -0.26 -9.63 -15.84
CA MET A 64 1.18 -9.55 -15.62
C MET A 64 1.89 -10.67 -16.40
N PRO A 65 3.02 -10.39 -17.09
CA PRO A 65 3.82 -11.43 -17.73
C PRO A 65 4.21 -12.55 -16.75
N PRO A 66 4.20 -13.82 -17.16
CA PRO A 66 4.59 -14.93 -16.30
C PRO A 66 5.98 -14.75 -15.70
N TRP A 67 6.14 -15.21 -14.46
CA TRP A 67 7.43 -15.34 -13.80
C TRP A 67 7.58 -16.79 -13.34
N HIS A 68 8.58 -17.50 -13.84
CA HIS A 68 8.72 -18.95 -13.62
C HIS A 68 9.58 -19.30 -12.41
N ASN A 69 10.29 -18.32 -11.85
CA ASN A 69 11.23 -18.53 -10.74
C ASN A 69 10.58 -18.13 -9.40
N GLY A 70 9.47 -18.77 -9.06
CA GLY A 70 8.71 -18.48 -7.83
C GLY A 70 7.80 -17.26 -7.95
N PHE A 71 7.80 -16.39 -6.94
CA PHE A 71 6.98 -15.17 -6.97
C PHE A 71 7.70 -14.04 -7.72
N PRO A 72 6.98 -13.12 -8.41
CA PRO A 72 7.62 -12.01 -9.10
C PRO A 72 8.38 -11.07 -8.17
N PRO A 73 9.59 -10.59 -8.53
CA PRO A 73 10.27 -9.53 -7.79
C PRO A 73 9.60 -8.17 -7.99
N ALA A 74 9.89 -7.21 -7.11
CA ALA A 74 9.41 -5.82 -7.22
C ALA A 74 9.71 -5.20 -8.59
N SER A 75 10.90 -5.46 -9.14
CA SER A 75 11.33 -4.98 -10.47
C SER A 75 10.42 -5.48 -11.60
N HIS A 76 9.93 -6.71 -11.52
CA HIS A 76 8.98 -7.25 -12.49
C HIS A 76 7.64 -6.52 -12.44
N VAL A 77 7.22 -6.07 -11.25
CA VAL A 77 6.02 -5.24 -11.10
C VAL A 77 6.24 -3.87 -11.75
N VAL A 78 7.39 -3.23 -11.52
CA VAL A 78 7.73 -1.94 -12.15
C VAL A 78 7.67 -2.04 -13.67
N ASP A 79 8.32 -3.06 -14.25
CA ASP A 79 8.32 -3.29 -15.70
C ASP A 79 6.91 -3.56 -16.24
N TYR A 80 6.12 -4.34 -15.52
CA TYR A 80 4.73 -4.59 -15.86
C TYR A 80 3.89 -3.31 -15.84
N LEU A 81 3.98 -2.48 -14.80
CA LEU A 81 3.20 -1.23 -14.71
C LEU A 81 3.61 -0.23 -15.81
N ARG A 82 4.91 -0.13 -16.11
CA ARG A 82 5.42 0.69 -17.21
C ARG A 82 4.88 0.21 -18.56
N ALA A 83 4.91 -1.10 -18.82
CA ALA A 83 4.37 -1.67 -20.04
C ALA A 83 2.84 -1.54 -20.13
N TYR A 84 2.15 -1.63 -18.98
CA TYR A 84 0.69 -1.51 -18.89
C TYR A 84 0.23 -0.11 -19.24
N GLU A 85 0.89 0.91 -18.69
CA GLU A 85 0.64 2.32 -19.00
C GLU A 85 0.80 2.59 -20.51
N LYS A 86 1.91 2.13 -21.10
CA LYS A 86 2.18 2.26 -22.54
C LYS A 86 1.16 1.51 -23.39
N LYS A 87 0.80 0.28 -23.01
CA LYS A 87 -0.13 -0.58 -23.76
C LYS A 87 -1.51 0.08 -23.93
N TYR A 88 -1.97 0.77 -22.91
CA TYR A 88 -3.29 1.40 -22.91
C TYR A 88 -3.26 2.88 -23.28
N GLU A 89 -2.06 3.44 -23.55
CA GLU A 89 -1.85 4.85 -23.87
C GLU A 89 -2.51 5.76 -22.82
N LEU A 90 -2.32 5.41 -21.54
CA LEU A 90 -2.94 6.17 -20.45
C LEU A 90 -2.30 7.58 -20.37
N PRO A 91 -3.10 8.65 -20.26
CA PRO A 91 -2.61 10.03 -20.24
C PRO A 91 -1.99 10.38 -18.88
N VAL A 92 -0.80 9.84 -18.61
CA VAL A 92 -0.07 10.09 -17.36
C VAL A 92 0.95 11.21 -17.54
N HIS A 93 0.85 12.24 -16.70
CA HIS A 93 1.79 13.35 -16.66
C HIS A 93 2.77 13.15 -15.49
N ARG A 94 4.07 13.15 -15.80
CA ARG A 94 5.18 12.99 -14.85
C ARG A 94 6.35 13.91 -15.18
N PRO A 95 7.13 14.34 -14.17
CA PRO A 95 6.74 14.38 -12.75
C PRO A 95 5.75 15.54 -12.52
N VAL A 96 4.68 15.30 -11.75
CA VAL A 96 3.73 16.33 -11.31
C VAL A 96 3.37 16.11 -9.85
N GLU A 97 3.77 17.04 -8.98
CA GLU A 97 3.38 17.02 -7.57
C GLU A 97 2.07 17.80 -7.38
N VAL A 98 0.99 17.09 -7.02
CA VAL A 98 -0.25 17.76 -6.60
C VAL A 98 -0.08 18.31 -5.19
N LYS A 99 -0.17 19.63 -5.05
CA LYS A 99 0.04 20.37 -3.79
C LYS A 99 -1.24 20.55 -2.99
N SER A 100 -2.35 20.85 -3.67
CA SER A 100 -3.65 21.04 -3.02
C SER A 100 -4.83 20.81 -3.95
N VAL A 101 -5.93 20.32 -3.40
CA VAL A 101 -7.24 20.21 -4.07
C VAL A 101 -8.24 21.10 -3.36
N HIS A 102 -8.97 21.91 -4.11
CA HIS A 102 -9.98 22.86 -3.62
C HIS A 102 -11.32 22.60 -4.31
N ARG A 103 -12.44 22.82 -3.60
CA ARG A 103 -13.78 22.83 -4.21
C ARG A 103 -14.01 24.16 -4.93
N VAL A 104 -14.57 24.11 -6.12
CA VAL A 104 -14.94 25.28 -6.93
C VAL A 104 -16.26 24.98 -7.65
N GLU A 105 -17.36 25.64 -7.29
CA GLU A 105 -18.67 25.61 -7.98
C GLU A 105 -19.02 24.26 -8.66
N GLY A 106 -19.24 23.22 -7.87
CA GLY A 106 -19.62 21.89 -8.38
C GLY A 106 -18.49 21.08 -9.03
N SER A 107 -17.24 21.55 -8.91
CA SER A 107 -16.04 20.93 -9.47
C SER A 107 -14.84 21.10 -8.52
N TYR A 108 -13.64 20.72 -8.98
CA TYR A 108 -12.40 20.83 -8.23
C TYR A 108 -11.35 21.64 -8.99
N ARG A 109 -10.56 22.42 -8.24
CA ARG A 109 -9.27 22.95 -8.69
C ARG A 109 -8.15 22.16 -8.04
N ILE A 110 -7.25 21.60 -8.85
CA ILE A 110 -6.10 20.82 -8.44
C ILE A 110 -4.85 21.65 -8.75
N ASP A 111 -4.22 22.18 -7.70
CA ASP A 111 -2.99 22.97 -7.81
C ASP A 111 -1.78 22.04 -7.73
N THR A 112 -0.84 22.20 -8.67
CA THR A 112 0.37 21.39 -8.78
C THR A 112 1.64 22.20 -8.57
N ASP A 113 2.81 21.60 -8.74
CA ASP A 113 4.09 22.28 -8.88
C ASP A 113 4.29 23.01 -10.21
N GLY A 114 3.43 22.76 -11.19
CA GLY A 114 3.32 23.53 -12.43
C GLY A 114 1.94 24.17 -12.58
N GLU A 115 1.18 23.71 -13.58
CA GLU A 115 -0.13 24.25 -13.92
C GLU A 115 -1.25 23.69 -13.02
N SER A 116 -2.31 24.48 -12.81
CA SER A 116 -3.52 23.98 -12.15
C SER A 116 -4.45 23.28 -13.15
N TYR A 117 -5.16 22.26 -12.66
CA TYR A 117 -6.16 21.51 -13.41
C TYR A 117 -7.56 21.77 -12.82
N GLY A 118 -8.56 21.88 -13.68
CA GLY A 118 -9.96 21.80 -13.28
C GLY A 118 -10.50 20.39 -13.54
N ALA A 119 -11.39 19.87 -12.70
CA ALA A 119 -12.07 18.59 -12.96
C ALA A 119 -13.43 18.49 -12.30
N ALA A 120 -14.37 17.80 -12.94
CA ALA A 120 -15.68 17.51 -12.35
C ALA A 120 -15.56 16.42 -11.27
N ALA A 121 -14.63 15.48 -11.42
CA ALA A 121 -14.35 14.43 -10.45
C ALA A 121 -12.85 14.25 -10.18
N VAL A 122 -12.52 13.84 -8.96
CA VAL A 122 -11.17 13.52 -8.52
C VAL A 122 -11.12 12.08 -8.00
N ILE A 123 -10.26 11.25 -8.60
CA ILE A 123 -9.91 9.93 -8.08
C ILE A 123 -8.54 10.05 -7.42
N ASN A 124 -8.52 10.04 -6.10
CA ASN A 124 -7.32 10.08 -5.30
C ASN A 124 -6.75 8.67 -5.12
N ALA A 125 -5.56 8.40 -5.64
CA ALA A 125 -4.93 7.08 -5.75
C ALA A 125 -3.42 7.10 -5.40
N THR A 126 -3.02 7.95 -4.45
CA THR A 126 -1.61 8.22 -4.10
C THR A 126 -0.96 7.19 -3.17
N GLY A 127 -1.72 6.21 -2.68
CA GLY A 127 -1.20 5.14 -1.84
C GLY A 127 -0.67 5.62 -0.47
N THR A 128 0.24 4.86 0.12
CA THR A 128 0.66 5.06 1.52
C THR A 128 2.18 5.25 1.68
N TRP A 129 2.96 4.84 0.69
CA TRP A 129 4.42 4.68 0.80
C TRP A 129 5.18 5.95 1.24
N SER A 130 4.75 7.13 0.78
CA SER A 130 5.38 8.41 1.15
C SER A 130 5.09 8.87 2.59
N ARG A 131 4.32 8.09 3.35
CA ARG A 131 3.92 8.38 4.74
C ARG A 131 4.22 7.19 5.66
N PRO A 132 5.50 6.85 5.88
CA PRO A 132 5.87 5.83 6.87
C PRO A 132 5.30 6.18 8.25
N PHE A 133 4.75 5.19 8.95
CA PHE A 133 4.21 5.40 10.29
C PHE A 133 5.30 5.15 11.32
N TRP A 134 5.75 6.24 11.94
CA TRP A 134 6.69 6.20 13.06
C TRP A 134 5.92 6.26 14.39
N PRO A 135 5.89 5.19 15.19
CA PRO A 135 5.33 5.26 16.53
C PRO A 135 6.21 6.10 17.45
N SER A 136 5.62 6.67 18.50
CA SER A 136 6.36 7.40 19.52
C SER A 136 6.64 6.50 20.71
N TYR A 137 7.91 6.29 21.03
CA TYR A 137 8.34 5.57 22.22
C TYR A 137 9.17 6.47 23.16
N PRO A 138 9.02 6.33 24.48
CA PRO A 138 9.94 6.95 25.44
C PRO A 138 11.39 6.59 25.13
N GLY A 139 12.31 7.56 25.26
CA GLY A 139 13.74 7.34 25.02
C GLY A 139 14.17 7.24 23.55
N MET A 140 13.23 7.24 22.59
CA MET A 140 13.54 7.01 21.17
C MET A 140 14.53 8.01 20.56
N ARG A 141 14.53 9.27 21.00
CA ARG A 141 15.50 10.30 20.56
C ARG A 141 16.89 10.12 21.16
N GLY A 142 17.01 9.39 22.28
CA GLY A 142 18.26 9.14 22.99
C GLY A 142 18.96 7.86 22.58
N PHE A 143 18.33 7.00 21.77
CA PHE A 143 18.93 5.78 21.25
C PHE A 143 20.09 6.13 20.32
N GLY A 144 21.30 5.65 20.64
CA GLY A 144 22.53 5.92 19.92
C GLY A 144 22.76 5.03 18.69
N GLY A 145 21.95 3.98 18.53
CA GLY A 145 22.01 3.09 17.37
C GLY A 145 21.27 3.63 16.13
N THR A 146 21.29 2.85 15.06
CA THR A 146 20.61 3.20 13.80
C THR A 146 19.11 2.97 13.91
N GLN A 147 18.29 3.93 13.47
CA GLN A 147 16.84 3.71 13.29
C GLN A 147 16.47 3.98 11.84
N LEU A 148 15.75 3.04 11.21
CA LEU A 148 15.17 3.25 9.88
C LEU A 148 13.77 2.64 9.79
N HIS A 149 12.95 3.16 8.89
CA HIS A 149 11.70 2.54 8.54
C HIS A 149 11.91 1.51 7.43
N ALA A 150 11.03 0.52 7.30
CA ALA A 150 11.02 -0.42 6.16
C ALA A 150 10.97 0.28 4.79
N ALA A 151 10.56 1.55 4.74
CA ALA A 151 10.56 2.38 3.54
C ALA A 151 11.98 2.72 3.05
N ASP A 152 12.92 2.78 3.99
CA ASP A 152 14.33 3.16 3.77
C ASP A 152 15.25 1.93 3.76
N TYR A 153 14.72 0.74 4.09
CA TYR A 153 15.46 -0.52 4.00
C TYR A 153 15.77 -0.86 2.53
N ARG A 154 17.01 -1.28 2.26
CA ARG A 154 17.46 -1.65 0.91
C ARG A 154 18.20 -2.97 0.86
N VAL A 155 19.20 -3.17 1.71
CA VAL A 155 20.06 -4.37 1.70
C VAL A 155 20.47 -4.73 3.14
N PRO A 156 20.81 -6.00 3.41
CA PRO A 156 21.17 -6.45 4.75
C PRO A 156 22.61 -6.08 5.16
N ASP A 157 23.51 -5.79 4.22
CA ASP A 157 24.94 -5.57 4.47
C ASP A 157 25.25 -4.54 5.58
N PRO A 158 24.55 -3.39 5.69
CA PRO A 158 24.79 -2.42 6.76
C PRO A 158 24.50 -2.95 8.18
N PHE A 159 23.85 -4.10 8.29
CA PHE A 159 23.50 -4.76 9.54
C PHE A 159 24.43 -5.92 9.91
N ALA A 160 25.39 -6.27 9.05
CA ALA A 160 26.27 -7.42 9.28
C ALA A 160 26.97 -7.35 10.65
N GLY A 161 26.87 -8.43 11.43
CA GLY A 161 27.46 -8.57 12.75
C GLY A 161 26.78 -7.78 13.88
N LYS A 162 25.64 -7.12 13.62
CA LYS A 162 24.91 -6.31 14.61
C LYS A 162 23.82 -7.10 15.34
N ARG A 163 23.32 -6.53 16.46
CA ARG A 163 22.02 -6.87 17.06
C ARG A 163 20.94 -5.93 16.55
N VAL A 164 19.94 -6.47 15.86
CA VAL A 164 18.91 -5.69 15.15
C VAL A 164 17.52 -5.98 15.68
N GLY A 165 16.84 -4.94 16.16
CA GLY A 165 15.41 -5.01 16.50
C GLY A 165 14.55 -4.84 15.25
N ILE A 166 13.72 -5.84 14.93
CA ILE A 166 12.70 -5.75 13.87
C ILE A 166 11.35 -5.51 14.54
N ILE A 167 10.69 -4.40 14.23
CA ILE A 167 9.42 -4.02 14.90
C ILE A 167 8.27 -4.12 13.90
N GLY A 168 7.26 -4.93 14.20
CA GLY A 168 6.04 -5.09 13.39
C GLY A 168 5.74 -6.56 13.08
N GLY A 169 4.47 -6.91 12.91
CA GLY A 169 4.02 -8.32 12.81
C GLY A 169 3.48 -8.74 11.45
N GLY A 170 3.73 -7.99 10.38
CA GLY A 170 3.22 -8.29 9.03
C GLY A 170 4.28 -8.80 8.05
N ASN A 171 3.88 -9.02 6.80
CA ASN A 171 4.74 -9.52 5.71
C ASN A 171 6.08 -8.77 5.59
N SER A 172 6.08 -7.44 5.65
CA SER A 172 7.31 -6.65 5.53
C SER A 172 8.30 -6.96 6.66
N ALA A 173 7.84 -7.07 7.90
CA ALA A 173 8.69 -7.41 9.03
C ALA A 173 9.28 -8.82 8.89
N ALA A 174 8.47 -9.80 8.51
CA ALA A 174 8.92 -11.18 8.34
C ALA A 174 9.95 -11.32 7.22
N GLN A 175 9.75 -10.66 6.08
CA GLN A 175 10.71 -10.69 4.96
C GLN A 175 12.02 -9.97 5.29
N ILE A 176 11.95 -8.78 5.89
CA ILE A 176 13.16 -8.03 6.28
C ILE A 176 13.93 -8.77 7.38
N LEU A 177 13.23 -9.34 8.38
CA LEU A 177 13.85 -10.19 9.38
C LEU A 177 14.53 -11.40 8.74
N ALA A 178 13.82 -12.09 7.83
CA ALA A 178 14.36 -13.25 7.13
C ALA A 178 15.68 -12.93 6.42
N GLU A 179 15.79 -11.77 5.80
CA GLU A 179 16.99 -11.32 5.11
C GLU A 179 18.10 -10.87 6.08
N ILE A 180 17.80 -9.96 7.03
CA ILE A 180 18.79 -9.42 7.98
C ILE A 180 19.37 -10.52 8.88
N SER A 181 18.55 -11.49 9.28
CA SER A 181 19.00 -12.62 10.12
C SER A 181 20.02 -13.54 9.42
N THR A 182 20.29 -13.37 8.13
CA THR A 182 21.38 -14.09 7.44
C THR A 182 22.76 -13.50 7.74
N VAL A 183 22.82 -12.25 8.23
CA VAL A 183 24.07 -11.51 8.49
C VAL A 183 24.16 -10.94 9.90
N ALA A 184 23.08 -10.97 10.69
CA ALA A 184 22.97 -10.29 11.99
C ALA A 184 22.16 -11.12 13.01
N GLU A 185 22.31 -10.82 14.30
CA GLU A 185 21.38 -11.29 15.33
C GLU A 185 20.11 -10.44 15.29
N THR A 186 18.94 -11.07 15.22
CA THR A 186 17.65 -10.35 15.13
C THR A 186 16.77 -10.60 16.33
N LEU A 187 16.20 -9.53 16.89
CA LEU A 187 15.12 -9.59 17.88
C LEU A 187 13.82 -9.08 17.25
N TRP A 188 12.78 -9.90 17.23
CA TRP A 188 11.51 -9.55 16.58
C TRP A 188 10.47 -9.12 17.60
N PHE A 189 10.00 -7.87 17.53
CA PHE A 189 9.03 -7.30 18.45
C PHE A 189 7.68 -7.09 17.76
N THR A 190 6.62 -7.64 18.33
CA THR A 190 5.27 -7.57 17.76
C THR A 190 4.20 -7.26 18.82
N ASN A 191 3.15 -6.55 18.43
CA ASN A 191 2.01 -6.24 19.31
C ASN A 191 1.13 -7.46 19.61
N ARG A 192 1.12 -8.42 18.68
CA ARG A 192 0.32 -9.65 18.72
C ARG A 192 1.20 -10.78 18.21
N GLU A 193 0.92 -12.00 18.65
CA GLU A 193 1.61 -13.17 18.14
C GLU A 193 1.42 -13.27 16.61
N PRO A 194 2.51 -13.38 15.83
CA PRO A 194 2.42 -13.47 14.38
C PRO A 194 1.68 -14.73 13.93
N ARG A 195 0.77 -14.57 12.97
CA ARG A 195 0.01 -15.66 12.39
C ARG A 195 0.49 -15.93 10.97
N PHE A 196 1.05 -17.11 10.76
CA PHE A 196 1.56 -17.54 9.46
C PHE A 196 0.48 -18.29 8.69
N LEU A 197 0.41 -18.05 7.38
CA LEU A 197 -0.34 -18.90 6.49
C LEU A 197 0.34 -20.27 6.35
N PRO A 198 -0.43 -21.34 6.07
CA PRO A 198 0.14 -22.62 5.69
C PRO A 198 1.11 -22.50 4.49
N ASP A 199 2.11 -23.39 4.43
CA ASP A 199 3.14 -23.38 3.38
C ASP A 199 2.58 -23.65 1.98
N ASP A 200 1.44 -24.31 1.88
CA ASP A 200 0.76 -24.64 0.61
C ASP A 200 -0.28 -23.58 0.19
N VAL A 201 -0.48 -22.53 0.99
CA VAL A 201 -1.34 -21.40 0.64
C VAL A 201 -0.59 -20.47 -0.30
N ASP A 202 -1.04 -20.45 -1.56
CA ASP A 202 -0.55 -19.54 -2.60
C ASP A 202 -1.51 -18.37 -2.87
N GLY A 203 -1.18 -17.56 -3.88
CA GLY A 203 -1.96 -16.39 -4.28
C GLY A 203 -3.41 -16.67 -4.69
N ARG A 204 -3.77 -17.91 -5.05
CA ARG A 204 -5.14 -18.31 -5.38
C ARG A 204 -6.03 -18.26 -4.16
N VAL A 205 -5.59 -18.90 -3.07
CA VAL A 205 -6.33 -18.95 -1.81
C VAL A 205 -6.52 -17.54 -1.24
N LEU A 206 -5.46 -16.71 -1.32
CA LEU A 206 -5.53 -15.30 -0.92
C LEU A 206 -6.56 -14.51 -1.74
N PHE A 207 -6.59 -14.74 -3.05
CA PHE A 207 -7.55 -14.09 -3.94
C PHE A 207 -8.99 -14.57 -3.73
N ASP A 208 -9.19 -15.87 -3.54
CA ASP A 208 -10.51 -16.47 -3.32
C ASP A 208 -11.11 -15.92 -2.02
N VAL A 209 -10.33 -15.90 -0.94
CA VAL A 209 -10.76 -15.35 0.35
C VAL A 209 -11.06 -13.84 0.26
N ALA A 210 -10.23 -13.07 -0.46
CA ALA A 210 -10.50 -11.66 -0.70
C ALA A 210 -11.77 -11.46 -1.58
N SER A 211 -12.03 -12.37 -2.50
CA SER A 211 -13.22 -12.34 -3.37
C SER A 211 -14.49 -12.72 -2.63
N ASP A 212 -14.43 -13.75 -1.78
CA ASP A 212 -15.54 -14.21 -0.98
C ASP A 212 -15.91 -13.18 0.10
N ARG A 213 -14.92 -12.57 0.77
CA ARG A 213 -15.18 -11.44 1.69
C ARG A 213 -15.90 -10.30 0.99
N ALA A 214 -15.43 -9.89 -0.18
CA ALA A 214 -16.09 -8.80 -0.91
C ALA A 214 -17.52 -9.16 -1.33
N ARG A 215 -17.78 -10.42 -1.67
CA ARG A 215 -19.12 -10.92 -2.00
C ARG A 215 -20.03 -10.91 -0.77
N ALA A 216 -19.54 -11.40 0.36
CA ALA A 216 -20.26 -11.40 1.64
C ALA A 216 -20.62 -9.96 2.08
N LEU A 217 -19.66 -9.04 2.05
CA LEU A 217 -19.90 -7.63 2.39
C LEU A 217 -20.91 -6.98 1.44
N ALA A 218 -20.85 -7.28 0.13
CA ALA A 218 -21.82 -6.78 -0.84
C ALA A 218 -23.23 -7.36 -0.63
N ALA A 219 -23.34 -8.56 -0.05
CA ALA A 219 -24.60 -9.20 0.30
C ALA A 219 -25.16 -8.75 1.67
N GLY A 220 -24.39 -7.99 2.46
CA GLY A 220 -24.76 -7.59 3.82
C GLY A 220 -24.50 -8.67 4.88
N ASP A 221 -23.71 -9.70 4.55
CA ASP A 221 -23.34 -10.78 5.47
C ASP A 221 -22.24 -10.34 6.46
N ALA A 222 -22.03 -11.13 7.51
CA ALA A 222 -20.99 -10.90 8.50
C ALA A 222 -19.58 -10.95 7.89
N ASP A 223 -18.69 -10.05 8.33
CA ASP A 223 -17.30 -9.99 7.85
C ASP A 223 -16.53 -11.24 8.31
N SER A 224 -16.10 -12.06 7.35
CA SER A 224 -15.28 -13.25 7.60
C SER A 224 -13.84 -12.94 7.98
N GLY A 225 -13.44 -11.66 8.00
CA GLY A 225 -12.07 -11.24 8.31
C GLY A 225 -11.09 -11.40 7.14
N GLY A 226 -11.53 -11.92 5.99
CA GLY A 226 -10.74 -11.99 4.76
C GLY A 226 -9.41 -12.73 4.90
N VAL A 227 -8.41 -12.28 4.13
CA VAL A 227 -7.06 -12.88 4.14
C VAL A 227 -6.45 -12.86 5.54
N THR A 228 -6.64 -11.77 6.28
CA THR A 228 -6.19 -11.64 7.69
C THR A 228 -6.88 -12.65 8.63
N GLY A 229 -8.03 -13.18 8.24
CA GLY A 229 -8.70 -14.29 8.93
C GLY A 229 -7.91 -15.60 8.85
N LEU A 230 -7.17 -15.85 7.76
CA LEU A 230 -6.34 -17.05 7.57
C LEU A 230 -4.95 -16.93 8.21
N GLY A 231 -4.36 -15.75 8.15
CA GLY A 231 -3.01 -15.46 8.64
C GLY A 231 -2.52 -14.13 8.07
N ASP A 232 -1.60 -13.50 8.78
CA ASP A 232 -1.14 -12.14 8.46
C ASP A 232 0.16 -12.17 7.62
N ILE A 233 0.88 -13.30 7.63
CA ILE A 233 2.19 -13.46 7.00
C ILE A 233 2.17 -14.64 6.03
N VAL A 234 2.54 -14.38 4.78
CA VAL A 234 2.71 -15.42 3.76
C VAL A 234 4.08 -16.06 3.90
N MET A 235 4.11 -17.38 3.88
CA MET A 235 5.34 -18.17 3.89
C MET A 235 6.01 -18.13 2.51
N VAL A 236 6.52 -16.97 2.10
CA VAL A 236 7.38 -16.83 0.92
C VAL A 236 8.73 -17.53 1.16
N PRO A 237 9.48 -17.94 0.12
CA PRO A 237 10.71 -18.72 0.28
C PRO A 237 11.68 -18.21 1.37
N PRO A 238 12.08 -16.92 1.42
CA PRO A 238 13.00 -16.46 2.47
C PRO A 238 12.41 -16.57 3.88
N VAL A 239 11.09 -16.45 4.03
CA VAL A 239 10.41 -16.59 5.33
C VAL A 239 10.36 -18.06 5.76
N ARG A 240 10.20 -19.01 4.82
CA ARG A 240 10.35 -20.44 5.13
C ARG A 240 11.76 -20.77 5.58
N ASP A 241 12.77 -20.27 4.85
CA ASP A 241 14.17 -20.46 5.22
C ASP A 241 14.48 -19.86 6.60
N ALA A 242 13.88 -18.71 6.93
CA ALA A 242 14.00 -18.10 8.26
C ALA A 242 13.31 -18.92 9.36
N ARG A 243 12.15 -19.51 9.09
CA ARG A 243 11.50 -20.46 10.00
C ARG A 243 12.42 -21.66 10.26
N ASP A 244 12.96 -22.23 9.19
CA ASP A 244 13.77 -23.46 9.27
C ASP A 244 15.11 -23.21 9.97
N ARG A 245 15.63 -21.97 9.93
CA ARG A 245 16.76 -21.50 10.76
C ARG A 245 16.38 -21.16 12.22
N GLY A 246 15.10 -21.22 12.58
CA GLY A 246 14.63 -20.93 13.94
C GLY A 246 14.79 -19.45 14.33
N VAL A 247 14.59 -18.50 13.41
CA VAL A 247 14.72 -17.07 13.72
C VAL A 247 13.37 -16.32 13.81
N LEU A 248 12.26 -16.97 13.47
CA LEU A 248 10.91 -16.39 13.53
C LEU A 248 10.30 -16.48 14.94
N HIS A 249 11.01 -15.95 15.94
CA HIS A 249 10.55 -15.92 17.33
C HIS A 249 10.17 -14.50 17.73
N ALA A 250 8.87 -14.26 17.85
CA ALA A 250 8.33 -12.97 18.25
C ALA A 250 8.42 -12.76 19.76
N ARG A 251 8.63 -11.50 20.15
CA ARG A 251 8.67 -11.01 21.52
C ARG A 251 7.57 -9.97 21.71
N PRO A 252 7.01 -9.85 22.92
CA PRO A 252 6.14 -8.72 23.26
C PRO A 252 6.86 -7.39 23.02
N MET A 253 6.10 -6.34 22.70
CA MET A 253 6.66 -5.01 22.57
C MET A 253 7.33 -4.54 23.87
N PHE A 254 8.52 -3.95 23.73
CA PHE A 254 9.16 -3.15 24.78
C PHE A 254 8.31 -1.91 25.11
N THR A 255 8.61 -1.26 26.24
CA THR A 255 7.90 -0.06 26.72
C THR A 255 8.70 1.23 26.50
N ALA A 256 10.03 1.16 26.39
CA ALA A 256 10.90 2.29 26.11
C ALA A 256 12.19 1.89 25.37
N LEU A 257 12.83 2.85 24.73
CA LEU A 257 14.21 2.74 24.22
C LEU A 257 15.19 3.25 25.29
N THR A 258 16.32 2.58 25.44
CA THR A 258 17.48 3.07 26.20
C THR A 258 18.49 3.72 25.24
N SER A 259 19.64 4.19 25.76
CA SER A 259 20.70 4.75 24.91
C SER A 259 21.31 3.73 23.94
N ASP A 260 21.19 2.44 24.24
CA ASP A 260 21.89 1.33 23.57
C ASP A 260 20.97 0.13 23.30
N GLY A 261 19.65 0.29 23.43
CA GLY A 261 18.73 -0.84 23.38
C GLY A 261 17.27 -0.50 23.63
N VAL A 262 16.55 -1.50 24.13
CA VAL A 262 15.13 -1.44 24.50
C VAL A 262 14.88 -2.09 25.85
N THR A 263 13.84 -1.65 26.56
CA THR A 263 13.42 -2.24 27.84
C THR A 263 11.90 -2.36 27.93
N ASP A 264 11.43 -3.42 28.58
CA ASP A 264 10.03 -3.57 29.00
C ASP A 264 9.77 -3.09 30.44
N GLY A 265 10.81 -2.62 31.15
CA GLY A 265 10.77 -2.24 32.57
C GLY A 265 11.27 -3.33 33.52
N HIS A 266 11.50 -4.55 33.04
CA HIS A 266 12.05 -5.67 33.80
C HIS A 266 13.36 -6.17 33.22
N THR A 267 13.46 -6.22 31.90
CA THR A 267 14.61 -6.67 31.14
C THR A 267 15.08 -5.57 30.19
N THR A 268 16.34 -5.61 29.81
CA THR A 268 16.93 -4.71 28.80
C THR A 268 17.65 -5.56 27.77
N GLU A 269 17.42 -5.25 26.50
CA GLU A 269 18.09 -5.87 25.35
C GLU A 269 18.90 -4.80 24.63
N THR A 270 20.19 -5.04 24.45
CA THR A 270 21.05 -4.14 23.65
C THR A 270 20.77 -4.33 22.16
N LEU A 271 20.73 -3.22 21.42
CA LEU A 271 20.48 -3.18 19.98
C LEU A 271 21.38 -2.13 19.33
N ASP A 272 22.04 -2.50 18.22
CA ASP A 272 22.81 -1.56 17.40
C ASP A 272 21.94 -0.85 16.35
N ALA A 273 20.85 -1.51 15.95
CA ALA A 273 19.93 -1.00 14.95
C ALA A 273 18.48 -1.42 15.21
N ILE A 274 17.55 -0.60 14.73
CA ILE A 274 16.11 -0.81 14.81
C ILE A 274 15.50 -0.58 13.42
N VAL A 275 14.79 -1.57 12.90
CA VAL A 275 14.03 -1.48 11.66
C VAL A 275 12.53 -1.47 11.97
N TRP A 276 11.92 -0.31 11.77
CA TRP A 276 10.50 -0.07 11.99
C TRP A 276 9.70 -0.54 10.77
N CYS A 277 9.10 -1.73 10.87
CA CYS A 277 8.16 -2.29 9.92
C CYS A 277 6.71 -2.02 10.37
N THR A 278 6.45 -0.78 10.78
CA THR A 278 5.23 -0.34 11.47
C THR A 278 4.13 0.14 10.53
N GLY A 279 4.31 -0.06 9.23
CA GLY A 279 3.32 0.25 8.21
C GLY A 279 3.32 1.74 7.83
N PHE A 280 2.23 2.17 7.22
CA PHE A 280 2.16 3.46 6.55
C PHE A 280 0.80 4.10 6.78
N ARG A 281 0.73 5.43 6.62
CA ARG A 281 -0.52 6.19 6.61
C ARG A 281 -0.91 6.56 5.17
N PRO A 282 -2.19 6.84 4.90
CA PRO A 282 -2.60 7.42 3.61
C PRO A 282 -1.88 8.74 3.28
N ALA A 283 -1.39 8.88 2.05
CA ALA A 283 -0.72 10.08 1.57
C ALA A 283 -1.70 11.19 1.17
N LEU A 284 -2.30 11.89 2.15
CA LEU A 284 -3.46 12.77 1.89
C LEU A 284 -3.20 14.27 2.10
N ARG A 285 -1.94 14.72 2.10
CA ARG A 285 -1.59 16.10 2.45
C ARG A 285 -2.27 17.12 1.52
N HIS A 286 -2.31 16.81 0.24
CA HIS A 286 -2.91 17.64 -0.81
C HIS A 286 -4.43 17.80 -0.68
N LEU A 287 -5.08 16.96 0.12
CA LEU A 287 -6.53 17.06 0.36
C LEU A 287 -6.88 17.90 1.60
N ARG A 288 -5.89 18.46 2.31
CA ARG A 288 -6.13 19.20 3.56
C ARG A 288 -7.12 20.37 3.39
N ALA A 289 -7.08 21.05 2.26
CA ALA A 289 -7.96 22.19 1.96
C ALA A 289 -9.43 21.79 1.76
N LEU A 290 -9.73 20.50 1.57
CA LEU A 290 -11.10 20.01 1.45
C LEU A 290 -11.80 19.84 2.80
N HIS A 291 -11.06 19.91 3.92
CA HIS A 291 -11.61 19.76 5.27
C HIS A 291 -12.50 18.51 5.43
N LEU A 292 -12.07 17.39 4.85
CA LEU A 292 -12.85 16.15 4.84
C LEU A 292 -13.15 15.71 6.28
N HIS A 293 -14.42 15.39 6.52
CA HIS A 293 -14.86 14.88 7.80
C HIS A 293 -14.20 13.54 8.07
N ALA A 294 -13.54 13.45 9.22
CA ALA A 294 -13.02 12.22 9.75
C ALA A 294 -13.71 11.90 11.08
N ASP A 295 -14.07 10.64 11.27
CA ASP A 295 -14.37 10.13 12.61
C ASP A 295 -13.09 9.56 13.24
N GLY A 296 -13.18 9.00 14.45
CA GLY A 296 -12.02 8.41 15.13
C GLY A 296 -11.29 7.30 14.35
N SER A 297 -11.85 6.82 13.23
CA SER A 297 -11.31 5.76 12.37
C SER A 297 -10.78 6.25 11.01
N GLY A 298 -11.10 7.47 10.58
CA GLY A 298 -10.62 8.02 9.30
C GLY A 298 -11.69 8.80 8.54
N ILE A 299 -11.44 9.02 7.24
CA ILE A 299 -12.37 9.73 6.36
C ILE A 299 -13.62 8.86 6.15
N VAL A 300 -14.79 9.47 6.31
CA VAL A 300 -16.07 8.78 6.17
C VAL A 300 -16.41 8.59 4.68
N LEU A 301 -16.43 7.34 4.22
CA LEU A 301 -16.74 6.97 2.84
C LEU A 301 -18.08 6.22 2.73
N ASP A 302 -18.73 6.35 1.57
CA ASP A 302 -19.73 5.39 1.08
C ASP A 302 -19.09 4.55 -0.04
N GLY A 303 -18.89 3.27 0.21
CA GLY A 303 -18.03 2.43 -0.62
C GLY A 303 -16.59 2.96 -0.69
N ASN A 304 -16.26 3.69 -1.75
CA ASN A 304 -14.94 4.30 -1.96
C ASN A 304 -14.99 5.78 -2.36
N HIS A 305 -16.10 6.47 -2.14
CA HIS A 305 -16.22 7.92 -2.34
C HIS A 305 -16.62 8.61 -1.04
N VAL A 306 -16.32 9.91 -0.93
CA VAL A 306 -16.71 10.70 0.25
C VAL A 306 -18.23 10.74 0.35
N ARG A 307 -18.76 10.48 1.55
CA ARG A 307 -20.22 10.51 1.77
C ARG A 307 -20.80 11.85 1.30
N ASP A 308 -21.90 11.79 0.56
CA ASP A 308 -22.59 12.95 -0.04
C ASP A 308 -21.77 13.70 -1.12
N GLU A 309 -20.61 13.17 -1.54
CA GLU A 309 -19.73 13.76 -2.56
C GLU A 309 -19.15 12.65 -3.49
N PRO A 310 -19.99 12.09 -4.40
CA PRO A 310 -19.62 10.94 -5.25
C PRO A 310 -18.53 11.25 -6.29
N THR A 311 -18.20 12.52 -6.47
CA THR A 311 -17.15 13.00 -7.37
C THR A 311 -15.76 13.02 -6.71
N LEU A 312 -15.64 12.78 -5.40
CA LEU A 312 -14.38 12.66 -4.68
C LEU A 312 -14.16 11.23 -4.19
N ILE A 313 -13.27 10.52 -4.87
CA ILE A 313 -13.09 9.07 -4.73
C ILE A 313 -11.72 8.75 -4.17
N PHE A 314 -11.62 7.73 -3.31
CA PHE A 314 -10.38 7.19 -2.78
C PHE A 314 -10.17 5.77 -3.30
N LEU A 315 -8.98 5.49 -3.82
CA LEU A 315 -8.69 4.20 -4.44
C LEU A 315 -7.34 3.65 -4.00
N GLY A 316 -7.34 2.41 -3.51
CA GLY A 316 -6.13 1.62 -3.31
C GLY A 316 -5.31 1.94 -2.05
N TYR A 317 -5.93 2.49 -1.00
CA TYR A 317 -5.26 2.80 0.26
C TYR A 317 -5.30 1.66 1.30
N GLY A 318 -6.16 0.66 1.08
CA GLY A 318 -6.36 -0.47 2.00
C GLY A 318 -7.84 -0.83 2.12
N ASP A 319 -8.17 -1.69 3.08
CA ASP A 319 -9.54 -2.20 3.24
C ASP A 319 -10.58 -1.09 3.46
N TRP A 320 -10.19 0.04 4.06
CA TRP A 320 -11.07 1.20 4.25
C TRP A 320 -11.49 1.90 2.94
N THR A 321 -10.81 1.63 1.82
CA THR A 321 -11.22 2.05 0.46
C THR A 321 -11.73 0.88 -0.38
N GLY A 322 -12.10 -0.21 0.30
CA GLY A 322 -12.62 -1.45 -0.27
C GLY A 322 -11.68 -2.64 -0.01
N PRO A 323 -12.23 -3.84 0.24
CA PRO A 323 -11.46 -5.03 0.58
C PRO A 323 -10.34 -5.33 -0.42
N ALA A 324 -9.13 -5.55 0.10
CA ALA A 324 -7.92 -5.83 -0.67
C ALA A 324 -7.55 -4.77 -1.71
N SER A 325 -8.08 -3.55 -1.63
CA SER A 325 -7.85 -2.50 -2.65
C SER A 325 -6.38 -2.07 -2.75
N ALA A 326 -5.57 -2.26 -1.72
CA ALA A 326 -4.12 -2.00 -1.74
C ALA A 326 -3.28 -3.14 -2.36
N THR A 327 -3.91 -4.06 -3.11
CA THR A 327 -3.23 -5.17 -3.80
C THR A 327 -3.42 -5.08 -5.31
N LEU A 328 -2.47 -5.60 -6.09
CA LEU A 328 -2.54 -5.59 -7.56
C LEU A 328 -3.85 -6.20 -8.08
N ILE A 329 -4.27 -7.33 -7.52
CA ILE A 329 -5.48 -8.03 -7.98
C ILE A 329 -6.76 -7.42 -7.41
N GLY A 330 -6.76 -6.96 -6.16
CA GLY A 330 -7.94 -6.42 -5.50
C GLY A 330 -8.32 -5.03 -5.99
N VAL A 331 -7.36 -4.20 -6.39
CA VAL A 331 -7.61 -2.82 -6.81
C VAL A 331 -8.47 -2.72 -8.06
N GLY A 332 -8.43 -3.72 -8.95
CA GLY A 332 -9.25 -3.72 -10.16
C GLY A 332 -10.75 -3.66 -9.89
N ARG A 333 -11.22 -4.36 -8.85
CA ARG A 333 -12.65 -4.38 -8.48
C ARG A 333 -13.12 -3.02 -7.98
N THR A 334 -12.35 -2.40 -7.10
CA THR A 334 -12.66 -1.09 -6.52
C THR A 334 -12.49 0.04 -7.53
N ALA A 335 -11.54 -0.09 -8.48
CA ALA A 335 -11.37 0.84 -9.59
C ALA A 335 -12.58 0.83 -10.53
N ARG A 336 -13.15 -0.34 -10.82
CA ARG A 336 -14.39 -0.44 -11.61
C ARG A 336 -15.54 0.28 -10.91
N ALA A 337 -15.74 -0.02 -9.62
CA ALA A 337 -16.81 0.60 -8.83
C ALA A 337 -16.67 2.13 -8.77
N ALA A 338 -15.43 2.63 -8.60
CA ALA A 338 -15.12 4.07 -8.64
C ALA A 338 -15.59 4.71 -9.96
N VAL A 339 -15.21 4.14 -11.09
CA VAL A 339 -15.59 4.68 -12.41
C VAL A 339 -17.10 4.57 -12.66
N ASP A 340 -17.74 3.49 -12.22
CA ASP A 340 -19.21 3.34 -12.30
C ASP A 340 -19.94 4.41 -11.46
N THR A 341 -19.35 4.88 -10.36
CA THR A 341 -19.87 5.99 -9.55
C THR A 341 -19.75 7.32 -10.30
N VAL A 342 -18.58 7.61 -10.90
CA VAL A 342 -18.39 8.83 -11.73
C VAL A 342 -19.40 8.87 -12.87
N ILE A 343 -19.61 7.76 -13.58
CA ILE A 343 -20.56 7.67 -14.70
C ILE A 343 -22.00 7.90 -14.22
N ARG A 344 -22.38 7.39 -13.04
CA ARG A 344 -23.73 7.58 -12.48
C ARG A 344 -23.97 9.02 -12.05
N GLY A 345 -22.99 9.69 -11.43
CA GLY A 345 -23.08 11.10 -11.06
C GLY A 345 -23.43 11.99 -12.25
N ARG A 346 -22.80 11.75 -13.42
CA ARG A 346 -23.10 12.49 -14.66
C ARG A 346 -24.55 12.41 -15.10
N LYS A 347 -25.22 11.27 -14.90
CA LYS A 347 -26.60 11.07 -15.37
C LYS A 347 -27.60 11.87 -14.54
N VAL A 348 -27.27 12.21 -13.29
CA VAL A 348 -28.15 12.97 -12.38
C VAL A 348 -28.07 14.47 -12.68
N ASP A 349 -26.91 15.00 -13.05
CA ASP A 349 -26.75 16.43 -13.39
C ASP A 349 -27.28 16.79 -14.79
N GLN A 350 -27.58 15.79 -15.65
CA GLN A 350 -28.12 15.99 -17.01
C GLN A 350 -29.65 15.81 -17.11
N SER A 351 -30.33 15.50 -16.00
CA SER A 351 -31.77 15.23 -15.93
C SER A 351 -32.51 16.27 -15.11
#